data_AF-A0A9E2JNB6-F1
#
_entry.id   AF-A0A9E2JNB6-F1
#
_cell.length_a   1.000
_cell.length_b   1.000
_cell.length_c   1.000
_cell.angle_alpha   90.00
_cell.angle_beta   90.00
_cell.angle_gamma   90.00
#
_symmetry.space_group_name_H-M   'P 1'
#
loop_
_entity.id
_entity.type
_entity.pdbx_description
1 polymer ?
#
loop_
_entity_poly.entity_id
_entity_poly.type
_entity_poly.pdbx_seq_one_letter_code
_entity_poly.pdbx_strand_id
1 'polypeptide(L)'
;MPDIDTRLTQIEGRMIAHRRLLARLVLRLAPDLQADLLGWIEDREILHDGQEDPGSLPTELSVLPLSIAEEFQEIRKLVATMPPRRDD
;
A
#
# COMPACT_ATOMS: atom_id res chain seq x y z
N MET A 1 26.40 3.36 -14.94
CA MET A 1 24.99 3.06 -14.62
C MET A 1 24.94 2.68 -13.14
N PRO A 2 23.95 3.16 -12.36
CA PRO A 2 23.79 2.70 -10.99
C PRO A 2 23.60 1.17 -11.00
N ASP A 3 24.22 0.49 -10.03
CA ASP A 3 24.04 -0.94 -9.81
C ASP A 3 22.60 -1.28 -9.43
N ILE A 4 22.29 -2.58 -9.38
CA ILE A 4 20.94 -3.07 -9.11
C ILE A 4 20.46 -2.58 -7.74
N ASP A 5 21.32 -2.63 -6.73
CA ASP A 5 20.99 -2.23 -5.36
C ASP A 5 20.61 -0.75 -5.29
N THR A 6 21.41 0.12 -5.92
CA THR A 6 21.13 1.55 -6.02
C THR A 6 19.80 1.82 -6.72
N ARG A 7 19.47 1.07 -7.77
CA ARG A 7 18.17 1.20 -8.47
C ARG A 7 17.01 0.74 -7.60
N LEU A 8 17.16 -0.35 -6.87
CA LEU A 8 16.15 -0.86 -5.94
C LEU A 8 15.88 0.15 -4.82
N THR A 9 16.94 0.71 -4.20
CA THR A 9 16.80 1.77 -3.19
C THR A 9 16.10 3.01 -3.75
N GLN A 10 16.39 3.41 -4.99
CA GLN A 10 15.69 4.54 -5.63
C GLN A 10 14.21 4.25 -5.86
N ILE A 11 13.86 3.04 -6.27
CA ILE A 11 12.46 2.62 -6.46
C ILE A 11 11.73 2.61 -5.12
N GLU A 12 12.35 2.03 -4.08
CA GLU A 12 11.78 2.00 -2.73
C GLU A 12 11.54 3.42 -2.18
N GLY A 13 12.52 4.31 -2.32
CA GLY A 13 12.38 5.71 -1.93
C GLY A 13 11.24 6.42 -2.66
N ARG A 14 11.06 6.13 -3.96
CA ARG A 14 9.91 6.64 -4.74
C ARG A 14 8.60 6.06 -4.21
N MET A 15 8.50 4.76 -3.95
CA MET A 15 7.29 4.14 -3.41
C MET A 15 6.90 4.74 -2.04
N ILE A 16 7.86 4.90 -1.13
CA ILE A 16 7.65 5.56 0.16
C ILE A 16 7.09 6.98 -0.01
N ALA A 17 7.64 7.76 -0.95
CA ALA A 17 7.16 9.11 -1.23
C ALA A 17 5.69 9.12 -1.71
N HIS A 18 5.33 8.21 -2.62
CA HIS A 18 3.94 8.09 -3.10
C HIS A 18 2.98 7.65 -2.00
N ARG A 19 3.33 6.64 -1.18
CA ARG A 19 2.49 6.19 -0.06
C ARG A 19 2.22 7.32 0.92
N ARG A 20 3.24 8.12 1.27
CA ARG A 20 3.09 9.28 2.15
C ARG A 20 2.19 10.35 1.55
N LEU A 21 2.30 10.62 0.24
CA LEU A 21 1.44 11.56 -0.45
C LEU A 21 -0.02 11.07 -0.45
N LEU A 22 -0.24 9.81 -0.80
CA LEU A 22 -1.57 9.19 -0.82
C LEU A 22 -2.21 9.22 0.57
N ALA A 23 -1.51 8.78 1.61
CA ALA A 23 -2.01 8.83 2.99
C ALA A 23 -2.42 10.25 3.40
N ARG A 24 -1.65 11.28 3.00
CA ARG A 24 -2.01 12.68 3.24
C ARG A 24 -3.26 13.13 2.50
N LEU A 25 -3.46 12.67 1.26
CA LEU A 25 -4.68 12.98 0.51
C LEU A 25 -5.89 12.30 1.16
N VAL A 26 -5.77 11.04 1.59
CA VAL A 26 -6.81 10.30 2.30
C VAL A 26 -7.20 10.99 3.61
N LEU A 27 -6.22 11.51 4.37
CA LEU A 27 -6.48 12.26 5.61
C LEU A 27 -7.17 13.61 5.40
N ARG A 28 -7.25 14.11 4.16
CA ARG A 28 -7.93 15.37 3.81
C ARG A 28 -9.32 15.18 3.23
N LEU A 29 -9.74 13.94 2.98
CA LEU A 29 -11.09 13.64 2.51
C LEU A 29 -12.11 13.93 3.62
N ALA A 30 -13.35 14.20 3.20
CA ALA A 30 -14.47 14.21 4.13
C ALA A 30 -14.61 12.83 4.81
N PRO A 31 -15.08 12.76 6.07
CA PRO A 31 -15.07 11.50 6.84
C PRO A 31 -15.78 10.32 6.16
N ASP A 32 -16.86 10.59 5.44
CA ASP A 32 -17.63 9.61 4.67
C ASP A 32 -16.81 9.06 3.48
N LEU A 33 -16.21 9.94 2.69
CA LEU A 33 -15.34 9.56 1.56
C LEU A 33 -14.06 8.86 2.02
N GLN A 34 -13.53 9.28 3.17
CA GLN A 34 -12.38 8.63 3.78
C GLN A 34 -12.72 7.19 4.19
N ALA A 35 -13.87 7.00 4.86
CA ALA A 35 -14.31 5.67 5.30
C ALA A 35 -14.59 4.75 4.10
N ASP A 36 -15.26 5.25 3.06
CA ASP A 36 -15.53 4.51 1.82
C ASP A 36 -14.24 4.06 1.13
N LEU A 37 -13.28 4.99 0.95
CA LEU A 37 -12.00 4.67 0.33
C LEU A 37 -11.18 3.66 1.16
N LEU A 38 -11.17 3.79 2.49
CA LEU A 38 -10.46 2.86 3.36
C LEU A 38 -11.11 1.46 3.35
N GLY A 39 -12.44 1.38 3.28
CA GLY A 39 -13.15 0.10 3.10
C GLY A 39 -12.80 -0.54 1.75
N TRP A 40 -12.79 0.24 0.67
CA TRP A 40 -12.39 -0.25 -0.65
C TRP A 40 -10.95 -0.76 -0.71
N ILE A 41 -10.03 -0.12 0.03
CA ILE A 41 -8.63 -0.56 0.20
C ILE A 41 -8.60 -1.89 0.96
N GLU A 42 -9.30 -1.98 2.10
CA GLU A 42 -9.36 -3.19 2.94
C GLU A 42 -9.85 -4.43 2.18
N ASP A 43 -10.89 -4.29 1.35
CA ASP A 43 -11.41 -5.37 0.50
C ASP A 43 -10.36 -5.92 -0.49
N ARG A 44 -9.30 -5.15 -0.78
CA ARG A 44 -8.22 -5.49 -1.73
C ARG A 44 -6.92 -5.86 -1.05
N GLU A 45 -6.84 -5.77 0.28
CA GLU A 45 -5.71 -6.29 1.06
C GLU A 45 -5.75 -7.83 1.16
N ILE A 46 -6.91 -8.43 0.85
CA ILE A 46 -7.14 -9.87 0.88
C ILE A 46 -7.07 -10.41 -0.55
N LEU A 47 -6.02 -11.18 -0.86
CA LEU A 47 -6.09 -12.08 -2.01
C LEU A 47 -7.15 -13.16 -1.69
N HIS A 48 -8.35 -13.02 -2.24
CA HIS A 48 -9.28 -14.15 -2.30
C HIS A 48 -8.76 -15.15 -3.34
N ASP A 49 -7.80 -15.98 -2.95
CA ASP A 49 -7.66 -17.28 -3.60
C ASP A 49 -7.00 -18.27 -2.67
N GLY A 50 -7.57 -19.48 -2.61
CA GLY A 50 -7.26 -20.56 -1.68
C GLY A 50 -5.85 -21.16 -1.84
N GLN A 51 -4.83 -20.34 -1.62
CA GLN A 51 -3.42 -20.71 -1.57
C GLN A 51 -2.87 -20.62 -0.14
N GLU A 52 -3.65 -21.10 0.84
CA GLU A 52 -3.13 -21.47 2.16
C GLU A 52 -2.42 -22.84 2.12
N ASP A 53 -1.80 -23.22 0.99
CA ASP A 53 -1.03 -24.47 0.90
C ASP A 53 0.43 -24.19 1.30
N PRO A 54 0.89 -24.65 2.48
CA PRO A 54 2.24 -24.41 2.97
C PRO A 54 3.27 -25.15 2.11
N GLY A 55 3.65 -24.54 0.98
CA GLY A 55 4.60 -25.13 0.03
C GLY A 55 4.47 -24.61 -1.41
N SER A 56 3.38 -23.91 -1.75
CA SER A 56 3.25 -23.32 -3.09
C SER A 56 4.11 -22.06 -3.21
N LEU A 57 5.08 -22.07 -4.12
CA LEU A 57 5.82 -20.85 -4.46
C LEU A 57 4.86 -19.87 -5.14
N PRO A 58 4.94 -18.55 -4.83
CA PRO A 58 4.20 -17.54 -5.59
C PRO A 58 4.52 -17.71 -7.07
N THR A 59 3.52 -18.10 -7.86
CA THR A 59 3.64 -18.10 -9.31
C THR A 59 3.84 -16.67 -9.79
N GLU A 60 4.51 -16.44 -10.92
CA GLU A 60 4.68 -15.08 -11.48
C GLU A 60 3.36 -14.32 -11.63
N LEU A 61 2.24 -15.05 -11.77
CA LEU A 61 0.88 -14.53 -11.84
C LEU A 61 0.34 -14.00 -10.50
N SER A 62 0.83 -14.49 -9.35
CA SER A 62 0.39 -14.03 -8.01
C SER A 62 1.31 -12.96 -7.41
N VAL A 63 2.52 -12.76 -7.94
CA VAL A 63 3.47 -11.74 -7.45
C VAL A 63 2.89 -10.33 -7.59
N LEU A 64 2.38 -9.94 -8.76
CA LEU A 64 1.86 -8.59 -8.98
C LEU A 64 0.63 -8.28 -8.10
N PRO A 65 -0.42 -9.14 -8.04
CA PRO A 65 -1.54 -8.94 -7.13
C PRO A 65 -1.13 -8.86 -5.66
N LEU A 66 -0.21 -9.72 -5.21
CA LEU A 66 0.28 -9.71 -3.83
C LEU A 66 1.00 -8.41 -3.50
N SER A 67 1.89 -7.95 -4.39
CA SER A 67 2.56 -6.66 -4.20
C SER A 67 1.54 -5.51 -4.13
N ILE A 68 0.47 -5.52 -4.94
CA ILE A 68 -0.58 -4.50 -4.85
C ILE A 68 -1.29 -4.53 -3.48
N ALA A 69 -1.63 -5.72 -2.98
CA ALA A 69 -2.26 -5.89 -1.68
C ALA A 69 -1.35 -5.38 -0.53
N GLU A 70 -0.05 -5.68 -0.60
CA GLU A 70 0.96 -5.18 0.34
C GLU A 70 1.04 -3.64 0.31
N GLU A 71 1.04 -3.04 -0.88
CA GLU A 71 1.03 -1.58 -1.03
C GLU A 71 -0.19 -0.93 -0.36
N PHE A 72 -1.37 -1.55 -0.51
CA PHE A 72 -2.60 -1.08 0.13
C PHE A 72 -2.53 -1.14 1.65
N GLN A 73 -2.01 -2.25 2.21
CA GLN A 73 -1.77 -2.38 3.64
C GLN A 73 -0.84 -1.28 4.17
N GLU A 74 0.24 -0.97 3.45
CA GLU A 74 1.19 0.08 3.86
C GLU A 74 0.55 1.48 3.84
N ILE A 75 -0.30 1.78 2.86
CA ILE A 75 -1.04 3.04 2.80
C ILE A 75 -2.02 3.14 3.99
N ARG A 76 -2.80 2.09 4.27
CA ARG A 76 -3.74 2.04 5.40
C ARG A 76 -3.02 2.22 6.74
N LYS A 77 -1.90 1.53 6.96
CA LYS A 77 -1.07 1.69 8.17
C LYS A 77 -0.58 3.13 8.35
N LEU A 78 -0.15 3.78 7.26
CA LEU A 78 0.26 5.19 7.30
C LEU A 78 -0.91 6.11 7.65
N VAL A 79 -2.10 5.90 7.09
CA VAL A 79 -3.29 6.70 7.45
C VAL A 79 -3.63 6.54 8.94
N ALA A 80 -3.57 5.32 9.47
CA ALA A 80 -3.88 5.04 10.87
C ALA A 80 -2.87 5.63 11.88
N THR A 81 -1.60 5.76 11.48
CA THR A 81 -0.50 6.21 12.37
C THR A 81 -0.13 7.68 12.18
N MET A 82 -0.48 8.28 11.04
CA MET A 82 -0.16 9.66 10.75
C MET A 82 -1.15 10.61 11.45
N PRO A 83 -0.65 11.58 12.24
CA PRO A 83 -1.53 12.53 12.90
C PRO A 83 -2.24 13.40 11.85
N PRO A 84 -3.52 13.78 12.07
CA PRO A 84 -4.15 14.80 11.25
C PRO A 84 -3.35 16.09 11.39
N ARG A 85 -2.90 16.65 10.26
CA ARG A 85 -2.19 17.92 10.29
C ARG A 85 -3.21 18.98 10.73
N ARG A 86 -2.94 19.64 11.86
CA ARG A 86 -3.59 20.92 12.17
C ARG A 86 -3.09 21.90 11.12
N ASP A 87 -3.98 22.35 10.25
CA ASP A 87 -3.68 23.51 9.44
C ASP A 87 -3.75 24.71 10.39
N ASP A 88 -2.59 25.19 10.84
CA ASP A 88 -2.40 26.45 11.56
C ASP A 88 -2.71 27.65 10.64
#